data_AF-A0A9X3KH91-F1
#
_entry.id   AF-A0A9X3KH91-F1
#
_cell.length_a   1.000
_cell.length_b   1.000
_cell.length_c   1.000
_cell.angle_alpha   90.00
_cell.angle_beta   90.00
_cell.angle_gamma   90.00
#
_symmetry.space_group_name_H-M   'P 1'
#
loop_
_entity.id
_entity.type
_entity.pdbx_description
1 polymer ?
#
loop_
_entity_poly.entity_id
_entity_poly.type
_entity_poly.pdbx_seq_one_letter_code
_entity_poly.pdbx_strand_id
1 'polypeptide(L)'
;MTSYVLTVACKSTRGIVAAISGYLAEKGCNIVDSSQFDDLETGKFFMRVSFISEEGAPLEAITDGFKPVAEKFGMDADIYPDGQRMKTMLMVSRFGHCLNDLLYRWKIGALPYERGVKLIGATAHYVTADLDEGPILEQDTVRITHAQSADDYVSLGRDVESQVLARAIHAHIHHRTFINGNRTVVFPPSPGSYASERMG
;
A
#
# COMPACT_ATOMS: atom_id res chain seq x y z
N MET A 1 -10.40 -10.53 -26.41
CA MET A 1 -11.07 -10.85 -25.15
C MET A 1 -10.40 -10.04 -24.06
N THR A 2 -11.18 -9.27 -23.33
CA THR A 2 -10.67 -8.34 -22.32
C THR A 2 -11.11 -8.83 -20.96
N SER A 3 -10.16 -8.97 -20.05
CA SER A 3 -10.42 -9.42 -18.67
C SER A 3 -10.68 -8.21 -17.78
N TYR A 4 -11.59 -8.36 -16.84
CA TYR A 4 -12.04 -7.33 -15.91
C TYR A 4 -12.20 -7.91 -14.50
N VAL A 5 -12.14 -7.03 -13.50
CA VAL A 5 -12.42 -7.35 -12.10
C VAL A 5 -13.49 -6.41 -11.58
N LEU A 6 -14.59 -6.96 -11.08
CA LEU A 6 -15.63 -6.25 -10.34
C LEU A 6 -15.42 -6.44 -8.85
N THR A 7 -15.42 -5.35 -8.08
CA THR A 7 -15.48 -5.36 -6.61
C THR A 7 -16.78 -4.74 -6.14
N VAL A 8 -17.41 -5.33 -5.13
CA VAL A 8 -18.68 -4.88 -4.56
C VAL A 8 -18.60 -4.89 -3.04
N ALA A 9 -19.10 -3.83 -2.41
CA ALA A 9 -19.42 -3.75 -1.00
C ALA A 9 -20.83 -3.18 -0.82
N CYS A 10 -21.69 -3.82 -0.02
CA CYS A 10 -23.05 -3.33 0.25
C CYS A 10 -23.60 -3.89 1.56
N LYS A 11 -24.83 -3.52 1.90
CA LYS A 11 -25.56 -4.16 3.01
C LYS A 11 -25.99 -5.57 2.58
N SER A 12 -25.78 -6.55 3.44
CA SER A 12 -26.15 -7.94 3.16
C SER A 12 -27.66 -8.08 2.96
N THR A 13 -28.03 -8.72 1.84
CA THR A 13 -29.42 -9.02 1.50
C THR A 13 -29.50 -10.14 0.46
N ARG A 14 -30.66 -10.80 0.38
CA ARG A 14 -30.87 -11.91 -0.54
C ARG A 14 -30.85 -11.43 -2.00
N GLY A 15 -30.14 -12.16 -2.84
CA GLY A 15 -30.19 -11.99 -4.30
C GLY A 15 -29.07 -11.13 -4.90
N ILE A 16 -28.12 -10.66 -4.09
CA ILE A 16 -26.95 -9.89 -4.58
C ILE A 16 -26.17 -10.69 -5.63
N VAL A 17 -25.74 -11.90 -5.28
CA VAL A 17 -24.94 -12.76 -6.17
C VAL A 17 -25.68 -13.06 -7.46
N ALA A 18 -26.97 -13.43 -7.38
CA ALA A 18 -27.79 -13.74 -8.56
C ALA A 18 -27.95 -12.53 -9.49
N ALA A 19 -28.11 -11.32 -8.94
CA ALA A 19 -28.22 -10.11 -9.73
C ALA A 19 -26.90 -9.76 -10.45
N ILE A 20 -25.76 -9.91 -9.75
CA ILE A 20 -24.43 -9.68 -10.33
C ILE A 20 -24.15 -10.70 -11.44
N SER A 21 -24.33 -12.00 -11.16
CA SER A 21 -24.05 -13.05 -12.13
C SER A 21 -25.00 -12.99 -13.34
N GLY A 22 -26.28 -12.68 -13.10
CA GLY A 22 -27.27 -12.51 -14.16
C GLY A 22 -26.91 -11.36 -15.09
N TYR A 23 -26.55 -10.21 -14.52
CA TYR A 23 -26.10 -9.05 -15.29
C TYR A 23 -24.88 -9.36 -16.18
N LEU A 24 -23.84 -9.99 -15.60
CA LEU A 24 -22.64 -10.34 -16.34
C LEU A 24 -22.96 -11.32 -17.49
N ALA A 25 -23.78 -12.33 -17.23
CA ALA A 25 -24.21 -13.27 -18.26
C ALA A 25 -25.01 -12.60 -19.39
N GLU A 26 -25.93 -11.69 -19.06
CA GLU A 26 -26.70 -10.91 -20.04
C GLU A 26 -25.82 -10.00 -20.92
N LYS A 27 -24.65 -9.59 -20.42
CA LYS A 27 -23.66 -8.80 -21.15
C LYS A 27 -22.64 -9.65 -21.92
N GLY A 28 -22.87 -10.96 -22.05
CA GLY A 28 -21.94 -11.86 -22.75
C GLY A 28 -20.58 -11.95 -22.04
N CYS A 29 -20.56 -11.81 -20.71
CA CYS A 29 -19.36 -11.97 -19.89
C CYS A 29 -19.34 -13.36 -19.26
N ASN A 30 -18.17 -13.97 -19.27
CA ASN A 30 -17.92 -15.25 -18.62
C ASN A 30 -17.13 -15.03 -17.32
N ILE A 31 -17.63 -15.57 -16.20
CA ILE A 31 -16.97 -15.47 -14.89
C ILE A 31 -15.83 -16.48 -14.82
N VAL A 32 -14.63 -16.00 -14.56
CA VAL A 32 -13.41 -16.83 -14.44
C VAL A 32 -13.14 -17.20 -12.99
N ASP A 33 -13.34 -16.25 -12.08
CA ASP A 33 -13.12 -16.43 -10.65
C ASP A 33 -14.14 -15.58 -9.87
N SER A 34 -14.63 -16.09 -8.75
CA SER A 34 -15.62 -15.41 -7.92
C SER A 34 -15.42 -15.76 -6.46
N SER A 35 -15.28 -14.73 -5.63
CA SER A 35 -15.16 -14.84 -4.17
C SER A 35 -16.15 -13.89 -3.50
N GLN A 36 -16.77 -14.35 -2.43
CA GLN A 36 -17.75 -13.57 -1.67
C GLN A 36 -17.60 -13.81 -0.17
N PHE A 37 -17.92 -12.78 0.61
CA PHE A 37 -17.88 -12.81 2.06
C PHE A 37 -19.10 -12.06 2.63
N ASP A 38 -19.83 -12.72 3.51
CA ASP A 38 -21.00 -12.17 4.20
C ASP A 38 -20.63 -12.01 5.68
N ASP A 39 -20.45 -10.77 6.09
CA ASP A 39 -20.15 -10.41 7.47
C ASP A 39 -21.45 -10.23 8.24
N LEU A 40 -21.85 -11.29 8.94
CA LEU A 40 -23.08 -11.33 9.74
C LEU A 40 -23.02 -10.41 10.97
N GLU A 41 -21.83 -10.02 11.43
CA GLU A 41 -21.67 -9.13 12.58
C GLU A 41 -21.94 -7.67 12.19
N THR A 42 -21.36 -7.23 11.07
CA THR A 42 -21.55 -5.86 10.57
C THR A 42 -22.74 -5.72 9.61
N GLY A 43 -23.31 -6.84 9.16
CA GLY A 43 -24.39 -6.89 8.18
C GLY A 43 -23.95 -6.43 6.79
N LYS A 44 -22.68 -6.56 6.45
CA LYS A 44 -22.10 -6.16 5.16
C LYS A 44 -21.78 -7.37 4.30
N PHE A 45 -21.93 -7.19 2.99
CA PHE A 45 -21.58 -8.17 1.98
C PHE A 45 -20.49 -7.62 1.07
N PHE A 46 -19.51 -8.47 0.77
CA PHE A 46 -18.38 -8.18 -0.10
C PHE A 46 -18.28 -9.23 -1.20
N MET A 47 -17.95 -8.81 -2.42
CA MET A 47 -17.73 -9.73 -3.53
C MET A 47 -16.64 -9.22 -4.46
N ARG A 48 -15.83 -10.14 -4.96
CA ARG A 48 -14.85 -9.89 -6.02
C ARG A 48 -15.08 -10.92 -7.13
N VAL A 49 -15.24 -10.44 -8.36
CA VAL A 49 -15.48 -11.29 -9.54
C VAL A 49 -14.47 -10.92 -10.61
N SER A 50 -13.67 -11.89 -11.05
CA SER A 50 -12.89 -11.78 -12.29
C SER A 50 -13.71 -12.36 -13.44
N PHE A 51 -13.83 -11.63 -14.54
CA PHE A 51 -14.61 -12.06 -15.69
C PHE A 51 -13.97 -11.62 -17.01
N ILE A 52 -14.31 -12.32 -18.09
CA ILE A 52 -13.87 -12.01 -19.45
C ILE A 52 -15.09 -11.54 -20.23
N SER A 53 -14.98 -10.39 -20.90
CA SER A 53 -15.96 -9.99 -21.90
C SER A 53 -15.70 -10.74 -23.21
N GLU A 54 -16.47 -11.79 -23.47
CA GLU A 54 -16.30 -12.66 -24.65
C GLU A 54 -16.80 -11.97 -25.93
N GLU A 55 -17.90 -11.22 -25.82
CA GLU A 55 -18.51 -10.47 -26.93
C GLU A 55 -17.86 -9.09 -27.17
N GLY A 56 -16.80 -8.75 -26.43
CA GLY A 56 -16.05 -7.51 -26.62
C GLY A 56 -16.77 -6.22 -26.20
N ALA A 57 -17.77 -6.30 -25.31
CA ALA A 57 -18.40 -5.13 -24.71
C ALA A 57 -17.34 -4.21 -24.06
N PRO A 58 -17.34 -2.90 -24.35
CA PRO A 58 -16.37 -1.98 -23.76
C PRO A 58 -16.66 -1.78 -22.27
N LEU A 59 -15.60 -1.53 -21.49
CA LEU A 59 -15.68 -1.32 -20.04
C LEU A 59 -16.76 -0.29 -19.66
N GLU A 60 -16.83 0.84 -20.35
CA GLU A 60 -17.83 1.88 -20.10
C GLU A 60 -19.26 1.35 -20.20
N ALA A 61 -19.57 0.54 -21.21
CA ALA A 61 -20.91 -0.04 -21.38
C ALA A 61 -21.25 -1.06 -20.29
N ILE A 62 -20.26 -1.82 -19.82
CA ILE A 62 -20.44 -2.78 -18.71
C ILE A 62 -20.60 -2.02 -17.39
N THR A 63 -19.82 -0.97 -17.15
CA THR A 63 -19.92 -0.14 -15.94
C THR A 63 -21.25 0.61 -15.89
N ASP A 64 -21.65 1.27 -17.00
CA ASP A 64 -22.90 2.02 -17.07
C ASP A 64 -24.12 1.11 -16.94
N GLY A 65 -24.10 -0.06 -17.60
CA GLY A 65 -25.17 -1.03 -17.49
C GLY A 65 -25.30 -1.65 -16.09
N PHE A 66 -24.25 -1.63 -15.27
CA PHE A 66 -24.26 -2.18 -13.92
C PHE A 66 -24.84 -1.21 -12.90
N LYS A 67 -24.87 0.10 -13.19
CA LYS A 67 -25.39 1.14 -12.27
C LYS A 67 -26.78 0.84 -11.70
N PRO A 68 -27.78 0.36 -12.46
CA PRO A 68 -29.09 0.02 -11.91
C PRO A 68 -29.04 -1.13 -10.89
N VAL A 69 -28.13 -2.10 -11.08
CA VAL A 69 -27.92 -3.19 -10.12
C VAL A 69 -27.26 -2.63 -8.87
N ALA A 70 -26.23 -1.81 -9.01
CA ALA A 70 -25.56 -1.16 -7.89
C ALA A 70 -26.54 -0.31 -7.07
N GLU A 71 -27.36 0.52 -7.70
CA GLU A 71 -28.37 1.36 -7.05
C GLU A 71 -29.43 0.53 -6.31
N LYS A 72 -29.94 -0.54 -6.93
CA LYS A 72 -30.95 -1.42 -6.33
C LYS A 72 -30.53 -1.98 -4.97
N PHE A 73 -29.25 -2.29 -4.82
CA PHE A 73 -28.69 -2.89 -3.59
C PHE A 73 -27.88 -1.90 -2.75
N GLY A 74 -27.76 -0.64 -3.16
CA GLY A 74 -26.93 0.37 -2.50
C GLY A 74 -25.46 -0.04 -2.46
N MET A 75 -24.93 -0.53 -3.59
CA MET A 75 -23.55 -1.00 -3.70
C MET A 75 -22.56 0.15 -3.87
N ASP A 76 -21.44 0.05 -3.16
CA ASP A 76 -20.18 0.64 -3.57
C ASP A 76 -19.48 -0.38 -4.48
N ALA A 77 -19.41 -0.07 -5.78
CA ALA A 77 -18.95 -1.02 -6.78
C ALA A 77 -18.11 -0.36 -7.87
N ASP A 78 -17.01 -1.03 -8.20
CA ASP A 78 -16.06 -0.60 -9.22
C ASP A 78 -15.70 -1.76 -10.15
N ILE A 79 -15.47 -1.44 -11.42
CA ILE A 79 -14.98 -2.40 -12.42
C ILE A 79 -13.65 -1.90 -12.98
N TYR A 80 -12.63 -2.76 -12.89
CA TYR A 80 -11.28 -2.47 -13.33
C TYR A 80 -10.87 -3.37 -14.50
N PRO A 81 -10.09 -2.90 -15.48
CA PRO A 81 -9.41 -3.77 -16.43
C PRO A 81 -8.35 -4.62 -15.73
N ASP A 82 -8.42 -5.93 -15.93
CA ASP A 82 -7.43 -6.88 -15.41
C ASP A 82 -6.10 -6.67 -16.16
N GLY A 83 -5.04 -6.37 -15.42
CA GLY A 83 -3.72 -6.00 -15.97
C GLY A 83 -3.44 -4.50 -16.06
N GLN A 84 -4.34 -3.61 -15.63
CA GLN A 84 -4.01 -2.20 -15.47
C GLN A 84 -2.97 -2.04 -14.36
N ARG A 85 -1.78 -1.55 -14.71
CA ARG A 85 -0.71 -1.30 -13.74
C ARG A 85 -1.11 -0.13 -12.85
N MET A 86 -1.21 -0.38 -11.55
CA MET A 86 -1.49 0.68 -10.57
C MET A 86 -0.24 1.50 -10.30
N LYS A 87 -0.37 2.81 -10.12
CA LYS A 87 0.71 3.64 -9.59
C LYS A 87 0.91 3.30 -8.11
N THR A 88 2.07 2.75 -7.77
CA THR A 88 2.35 2.26 -6.41
C THR A 88 3.49 3.04 -5.78
N MET A 89 3.22 3.63 -4.60
CA MET A 89 4.25 4.18 -3.73
C MET A 89 4.83 3.03 -2.90
N LEU A 90 6.14 2.82 -2.99
CA LEU A 90 6.85 1.90 -2.11
C LEU A 90 7.60 2.72 -1.08
N MET A 91 7.30 2.47 0.19
CA MET A 91 8.03 3.03 1.32
C MET A 91 8.83 1.88 1.92
N VAL A 92 10.13 2.09 2.07
CA VAL A 92 11.03 1.08 2.63
C VAL A 92 11.92 1.74 3.67
N SER A 93 12.22 0.98 4.71
CA SER A 93 13.22 1.34 5.72
C SER A 93 14.46 0.46 5.57
N ARG A 94 15.12 0.10 6.69
CA ARG A 94 16.51 -0.34 6.84
C ARG A 94 17.01 -1.52 6.00
N PHE A 95 16.13 -2.30 5.37
CA PHE A 95 16.52 -3.52 4.67
C PHE A 95 16.03 -3.58 3.23
N GLY A 96 16.97 -3.37 2.30
CA GLY A 96 16.72 -3.41 0.86
C GLY A 96 16.39 -4.80 0.30
N HIS A 97 16.38 -5.89 1.08
CA HIS A 97 16.05 -7.22 0.54
C HIS A 97 14.59 -7.31 0.09
N CYS A 98 13.65 -6.72 0.84
CA CYS A 98 12.25 -6.61 0.41
C CYS A 98 12.10 -5.67 -0.79
N LEU A 99 12.79 -4.51 -0.79
CA LEU A 99 12.76 -3.59 -1.94
C LEU A 99 13.29 -4.28 -3.21
N ASN A 100 14.45 -4.92 -3.11
CA ASN A 100 15.11 -5.57 -4.22
C ASN A 100 14.31 -6.77 -4.74
N ASP A 101 13.68 -7.55 -3.85
CA ASP A 101 12.77 -8.63 -4.25
C ASP A 101 11.53 -8.09 -4.97
N LEU A 102 10.88 -7.05 -4.43
CA LEU A 102 9.72 -6.41 -5.07
C LEU A 102 10.07 -5.80 -6.44
N LEU A 103 11.23 -5.13 -6.54
CA LEU A 103 11.74 -4.58 -7.80
C LEU A 103 12.14 -5.68 -8.79
N TYR A 104 12.70 -6.79 -8.32
CA TYR A 104 13.02 -7.94 -9.16
C TYR A 104 11.76 -8.61 -9.69
N ARG A 105 10.79 -8.91 -8.82
CA ARG A 105 9.46 -9.45 -9.19
C ARG A 105 8.73 -8.53 -10.17
N TRP A 106 8.83 -7.22 -9.99
CA TRP A 106 8.34 -6.24 -10.95
C TRP A 106 9.06 -6.36 -12.30
N LYS A 107 10.40 -6.41 -12.29
CA LYS A 107 11.23 -6.50 -13.51
C LYS A 107 10.93 -7.75 -14.33
N ILE A 108 10.62 -8.87 -13.67
CA ILE A 108 10.24 -10.13 -14.33
C ILE A 108 8.73 -10.25 -14.61
N GLY A 109 7.93 -9.24 -14.26
CA GLY A 109 6.49 -9.18 -14.56
C GLY A 109 5.58 -9.90 -13.55
N ALA A 110 6.12 -10.42 -12.46
CA ALA A 110 5.34 -11.09 -11.39
C ALA A 110 4.53 -10.11 -10.53
N LEU A 111 4.90 -8.82 -10.48
CA LEU A 111 4.15 -7.75 -9.81
C LEU A 111 3.94 -6.57 -10.76
N PRO A 112 2.83 -6.48 -11.49
CA PRO A 112 2.61 -5.46 -12.51
C PRO A 112 2.09 -4.15 -11.90
N TYR A 113 2.98 -3.21 -11.56
CA TYR A 113 2.64 -1.84 -11.14
C TYR A 113 3.46 -0.77 -11.92
N GLU A 114 3.00 0.48 -11.93
CA GLU A 114 3.72 1.63 -12.50
C GLU A 114 4.70 2.20 -11.47
N ARG A 115 5.95 2.48 -11.90
CA ARG A 115 7.02 3.00 -11.02
C ARG A 115 6.58 4.28 -10.30
N GLY A 116 6.61 4.28 -8.97
CA GLY A 116 6.13 5.39 -8.14
C GLY A 116 6.94 5.69 -6.88
N VAL A 117 8.19 5.23 -6.77
CA VAL A 117 9.01 5.58 -5.59
C VAL A 117 9.40 7.06 -5.69
N LYS A 118 8.91 7.87 -4.75
CA LYS A 118 9.18 9.31 -4.65
C LYS A 118 9.87 9.70 -3.34
N LEU A 119 9.93 8.77 -2.39
CA LEU A 119 10.45 8.97 -1.04
C LEU A 119 11.18 7.72 -0.59
N ILE A 120 12.30 7.90 0.10
CA ILE A 120 13.00 6.88 0.90
C ILE A 120 12.89 7.31 2.36
N GLY A 121 12.62 6.39 3.28
CA GLY A 121 12.42 6.71 4.69
C GLY A 121 13.31 5.89 5.61
N ALA A 122 13.65 6.44 6.77
CA ALA A 122 14.31 5.72 7.84
C ALA A 122 13.56 5.94 9.16
N THR A 123 13.50 4.89 9.98
CA THR A 123 12.91 4.92 11.32
C THR A 123 13.89 4.29 12.29
N ALA A 124 14.15 4.95 13.41
CA ALA A 124 14.83 4.39 14.56
C ALA A 124 13.80 4.11 15.66
N HIS A 125 13.85 2.93 16.26
CA HIS A 125 12.97 2.48 17.35
C HIS A 125 13.74 1.55 18.29
N TYR A 126 13.24 1.34 19.51
CA TYR A 126 13.78 0.30 20.39
C TYR A 126 13.48 -1.09 19.83
N VAL A 127 14.34 -2.07 20.11
CA VAL A 127 14.11 -3.44 19.64
C VAL A 127 13.20 -4.17 20.62
N THR A 128 12.15 -4.80 20.10
CA THR A 128 11.24 -5.70 20.81
C THR A 128 11.39 -7.13 20.32
N ALA A 129 10.79 -8.10 21.02
CA ALA A 129 10.76 -9.50 20.57
C ALA A 129 9.99 -9.67 19.25
N ASP A 130 8.98 -8.83 19.05
CA ASP A 130 8.27 -8.67 17.78
C ASP A 130 9.00 -7.62 16.92
N LEU A 131 9.43 -8.01 15.72
CA LEU A 131 10.17 -7.13 14.81
C LEU A 131 9.30 -5.91 14.44
N ASP A 132 9.88 -4.70 14.45
CA ASP A 132 9.23 -3.43 14.10
C ASP A 132 8.08 -2.93 15.01
N GLU A 133 7.76 -3.64 16.09
CA GLU A 133 6.75 -3.21 17.10
C GLU A 133 7.34 -2.31 18.21
N GLY A 134 8.62 -1.94 18.04
CA GLY A 134 9.33 -1.11 18.98
C GLY A 134 8.83 0.33 19.03
N PRO A 135 8.80 0.97 20.21
CA PRO A 135 8.41 2.37 20.30
C PRO A 135 9.45 3.26 19.58
N ILE A 136 8.96 4.11 18.67
CA ILE A 136 9.74 4.92 17.73
C ILE A 136 10.49 6.05 18.46
N LEU A 137 11.72 6.35 18.00
CA LEU A 137 12.61 7.39 18.51
C LEU A 137 12.80 8.56 17.54
N GLU A 138 12.95 8.27 16.25
CA GLU A 138 13.26 9.27 15.22
C GLU A 138 12.85 8.75 13.85
N GLN A 139 12.40 9.64 12.96
CA GLN A 139 12.00 9.31 11.60
C GLN A 139 12.38 10.42 10.64
N ASP A 140 12.79 10.05 9.44
CA ASP A 140 13.05 11.02 8.38
C ASP A 140 12.81 10.43 7.01
N THR A 141 12.65 11.31 6.03
CA THR A 141 12.47 10.93 4.63
C THR A 141 13.26 11.82 3.69
N VAL A 142 13.72 11.24 2.59
CA VAL A 142 14.36 11.97 1.50
C VAL A 142 13.58 11.77 0.20
N ARG A 143 13.41 12.86 -0.55
CA ARG A 143 12.76 12.81 -1.87
C ARG A 143 13.72 12.25 -2.91
N ILE A 144 13.19 11.42 -3.78
CA ILE A 144 13.90 10.91 -4.95
C ILE A 144 13.15 11.25 -6.24
N THR A 145 13.90 11.31 -7.33
CA THR A 145 13.42 11.67 -8.65
C THR A 145 13.70 10.56 -9.65
N HIS A 146 13.03 10.66 -10.80
CA HIS A 146 13.21 9.72 -11.90
C HIS A 146 14.56 9.88 -12.62
N ALA A 147 15.32 10.94 -12.32
CA ALA A 147 16.63 11.21 -12.90
C ALA A 147 17.77 10.44 -12.19
N GLN A 148 17.49 9.84 -11.03
CA GLN A 148 18.45 9.12 -10.19
C GLN A 148 18.42 7.61 -10.47
N SER A 149 19.58 6.98 -10.32
CA SER A 149 19.80 5.55 -10.50
C SER A 149 19.46 4.74 -9.24
N ALA A 150 19.49 3.41 -9.34
CA ALA A 150 19.32 2.54 -8.18
C ALA A 150 20.44 2.70 -7.14
N ASP A 151 21.67 2.91 -7.58
CA ASP A 151 22.82 3.12 -6.68
C ASP A 151 22.72 4.46 -5.93
N ASP A 152 22.12 5.48 -6.57
CA ASP A 152 21.79 6.75 -5.91
C ASP A 152 20.75 6.54 -4.80
N TYR A 153 19.74 5.70 -5.04
CA TYR A 153 18.74 5.38 -4.01
C TYR A 153 19.36 4.67 -2.80
N VAL A 154 20.26 3.72 -3.05
CA VAL A 154 20.99 3.03 -1.98
C VAL A 154 21.82 4.02 -1.16
N SER A 155 22.51 4.95 -1.83
CA SER A 155 23.35 5.95 -1.17
C SER A 155 22.49 6.90 -0.31
N LEU A 156 21.41 7.44 -0.89
CA LEU A 156 20.47 8.32 -0.17
C LEU A 156 19.79 7.61 1.00
N GLY A 157 19.46 6.32 0.85
CA GLY A 157 18.94 5.47 1.92
C GLY A 157 19.92 5.35 3.08
N ARG A 158 21.20 5.07 2.81
CA ARG A 158 22.24 4.97 3.84
C ARG A 158 22.46 6.29 4.58
N ASP A 159 22.38 7.41 3.87
CA ASP A 159 22.55 8.73 4.47
C ASP A 159 21.40 9.06 5.42
N VAL A 160 20.14 8.88 4.98
CA VAL A 160 18.97 9.15 5.84
C VAL A 160 18.92 8.20 7.04
N GLU A 161 19.31 6.94 6.87
CA GLU A 161 19.44 5.97 7.97
C GLU A 161 20.49 6.40 9.00
N SER A 162 21.67 6.78 8.53
CA SER A 162 22.77 7.18 9.42
C SER A 162 22.40 8.42 10.22
N GLN A 163 21.70 9.38 9.61
CA GLN A 163 21.21 10.57 10.29
C GLN A 163 20.13 10.26 11.33
N VAL A 164 19.11 9.48 10.95
CA VAL A 164 18.03 9.08 11.86
C VAL A 164 18.59 8.31 13.06
N LEU A 165 19.52 7.38 12.83
CA LEU A 165 20.15 6.62 13.90
C LEU A 165 21.00 7.52 14.82
N ALA A 166 21.80 8.42 14.25
CA ALA A 166 22.61 9.34 15.04
C ALA A 166 21.76 10.24 15.93
N ARG A 167 20.65 10.79 15.40
CA ARG A 167 19.71 11.62 16.18
C ARG A 167 18.98 10.82 17.26
N ALA A 168 18.56 9.59 16.96
CA ALA A 168 17.95 8.71 17.95
C ALA A 168 18.91 8.35 19.09
N ILE A 169 20.17 8.00 18.77
CA ILE A 169 21.21 7.72 19.76
C ILE A 169 21.47 8.98 20.60
N HIS A 170 21.61 10.15 19.97
CA HIS A 170 21.79 11.42 20.67
C HIS A 170 20.66 11.67 21.67
N ALA A 171 19.41 11.55 21.24
CA ALA A 171 18.26 11.70 22.13
C ALA A 171 18.28 10.68 23.28
N HIS A 172 18.66 9.44 23.02
CA HIS A 172 18.74 8.38 24.02
C HIS A 172 19.83 8.66 25.08
N ILE A 173 21.07 8.92 24.65
CA ILE A 173 22.23 9.09 25.55
C ILE A 173 22.13 10.38 26.39
N HIS A 174 21.39 11.37 25.91
CA HIS A 174 21.12 12.61 26.65
C HIS A 174 19.84 12.54 27.49
N HIS A 175 19.28 11.35 27.72
CA HIS A 175 18.08 11.12 28.53
C HIS A 175 16.86 11.94 28.08
N ARG A 176 16.72 12.12 26.77
CA ARG A 176 15.63 12.89 26.14
C ARG A 176 14.51 11.99 25.64
N THR A 177 14.59 10.68 25.89
CA THR A 177 13.61 9.68 25.46
C THR A 177 12.96 9.06 26.70
N PHE A 178 11.63 8.99 26.69
CA PHE A 178 10.85 8.42 27.78
C PHE A 178 9.88 7.38 27.21
N ILE A 179 9.94 6.16 27.72
CA ILE A 179 8.99 5.10 27.36
C ILE A 179 7.69 5.32 28.14
N ASN A 180 6.56 5.35 27.43
CA ASN A 180 5.23 5.51 28.00
C ASN A 180 4.28 4.45 27.41
N GLY A 181 4.26 3.26 28.03
CA GLY A 181 3.56 2.10 27.48
C GLY A 181 4.14 1.73 26.11
N ASN A 182 3.28 1.63 25.09
CA ASN A 182 3.69 1.34 23.71
C ASN A 182 4.06 2.59 22.89
N ARG A 183 4.56 3.65 23.54
CA ARG A 183 4.95 4.91 22.89
C ARG A 183 6.26 5.43 23.46
N THR A 184 6.95 6.28 22.70
CA THR A 184 8.04 7.11 23.22
C THR A 184 7.63 8.58 23.21
N VAL A 185 7.98 9.30 24.27
CA VAL A 185 8.06 10.77 24.26
C VAL A 185 9.51 11.16 24.03
N VAL A 186 9.79 11.90 22.96
CA VAL A 186 11.13 12.32 22.56
C VAL A 186 11.22 13.84 22.58
N PHE A 187 12.13 14.40 23.39
CA PHE A 187 12.36 15.83 23.46
C PHE A 187 13.37 16.28 22.39
N PRO A 188 13.06 17.29 21.56
CA PRO A 188 13.89 17.69 20.41
C PRO A 188 15.19 18.36 20.87
N PRO A 189 16.32 18.13 20.19
CA PRO A 189 17.63 18.68 20.55
C PRO A 189 17.58 20.19 20.83
N SER A 190 18.32 20.64 21.85
CA SER A 190 18.48 22.08 22.13
C SER A 190 19.37 22.72 21.05
N PRO A 191 19.25 24.01 20.74
CA PRO A 191 20.19 24.67 19.83
C PRO A 191 21.64 24.42 20.24
N GLY A 192 22.51 24.03 19.30
CA GLY A 192 23.92 23.74 19.56
C GLY A 192 24.22 22.32 20.08
N SER A 193 23.22 21.46 20.32
CA SER A 193 23.43 20.11 20.88
C SER A 193 24.27 19.16 20.00
N TYR A 194 24.41 19.48 18.71
CA TYR A 194 25.19 18.70 17.75
C TYR A 194 26.57 19.32 17.45
N ALA A 195 26.94 20.41 18.14
CA ALA A 195 28.25 21.02 17.96
C ALA A 195 29.33 20.07 18.50
N SER A 196 30.17 19.53 17.61
CA SER A 196 31.37 18.78 17.99
C SER A 196 32.44 19.77 18.45
N GLU A 197 32.90 19.68 19.70
CA GLU A 197 34.10 20.41 20.17
C GLU A 197 35.41 19.85 19.57
N ARG A 198 35.34 18.78 18.77
CA ARG A 198 36.48 18.18 18.07
C ARG A 198 36.31 18.30 16.55
N MET A 199 36.51 19.50 16.04
CA MET A 199 37.07 19.72 14.70
C MET A 199 38.06 20.89 14.81
N GLY A 200 39.25 20.56 15.31
CA GLY A 200 40.47 21.33 15.22
C GLY A 200 41.56 20.42 14.67
#